data_AF-A0A2V9A5G6-F1
#
_entry.id   AF-A0A2V9A5G6-F1
#
_cell.length_a   1.000
_cell.length_b   1.000
_cell.length_c   1.000
_cell.angle_alpha   90.00
_cell.angle_beta   90.00
_cell.angle_gamma   90.00
#
_symmetry.space_group_name_H-M   'P 1'
#
loop_
_entity.id
_entity.type
_entity.pdbx_description
1 polymer ?
#
loop_
_entity_poly.entity_id
_entity_poly.type
_entity_poly.pdbx_seq_one_letter_code
_entity_poly.pdbx_strand_id
1 'polypeptide(L)'
;MSATVPAGATTGNVVINASGVASNGVNFTVLLPTPIISTLTPTSGPVGTSVTITGANFGATQGTSTVTFNGVSTSPTSWSATSLVAPVPTGATTGPVIVTVGGHASNGVVFTTGVTISGVSPSAAAVGATVTISGMQF
;
A
#
# COMPACT_ATOMS: atom_id res chain seq x y z
N MET A 1 25.91 -29.06 9.73
CA MET A 1 24.44 -29.01 9.64
C MET A 1 24.06 -27.65 9.08
N SER A 2 23.24 -27.61 8.03
CA SER A 2 22.69 -26.37 7.48
C SER A 2 21.18 -26.55 7.32
N ALA A 3 20.41 -25.51 7.61
CA ALA A 3 18.96 -25.48 7.41
C ALA A 3 18.61 -24.20 6.64
N THR A 4 17.53 -24.25 5.88
CA THR A 4 16.98 -23.08 5.19
C THR A 4 15.92 -22.41 6.07
N VAL A 5 15.87 -21.07 6.06
CA VAL A 5 14.79 -20.34 6.71
C VAL A 5 13.51 -20.58 5.92
N PRO A 6 12.45 -21.16 6.52
CA PRO A 6 11.21 -21.41 5.83
C PRO A 6 10.48 -20.10 5.49
N ALA A 7 9.68 -20.11 4.42
CA ALA A 7 8.78 -19.01 4.11
C ALA A 7 7.81 -18.76 5.29
N GLY A 8 7.61 -17.50 5.66
CA GLY A 8 6.74 -17.12 6.78
C GLY A 8 7.38 -17.26 8.16
N ALA A 9 8.69 -17.57 8.25
CA ALA A 9 9.42 -17.51 9.51
C ALA A 9 9.30 -16.10 10.13
N THR A 10 9.13 -16.06 11.45
CA THR A 10 9.18 -14.83 12.25
C THR A 10 10.47 -14.78 13.05
N THR A 11 10.88 -13.57 13.45
CA THR A 11 11.98 -13.40 14.40
C THR A 11 11.69 -14.14 15.70
N GLY A 12 12.68 -14.90 16.18
CA GLY A 12 12.51 -15.76 17.34
C GLY A 12 13.77 -16.53 17.69
N ASN A 13 13.66 -17.45 18.65
CA ASN A 13 14.78 -18.28 19.04
C ASN A 13 14.86 -19.53 18.17
N VAL A 14 16.04 -19.82 17.64
CA VAL A 14 16.37 -21.10 17.02
C VAL A 14 16.78 -22.07 18.11
N VAL A 15 16.17 -23.26 18.10
CA VAL A 15 16.46 -24.37 18.99
C VAL A 15 16.72 -25.63 18.17
N ILE A 16 17.52 -26.54 18.70
CA ILE A 16 17.67 -27.91 18.18
C ILE A 16 17.08 -28.87 19.22
N ASN A 17 16.22 -29.79 18.79
CA ASN A 17 15.76 -30.90 19.63
C ASN A 17 16.58 -32.16 19.32
N ALA A 18 17.22 -32.72 20.34
CA ALA A 18 17.90 -34.01 20.27
C ALA A 18 17.28 -34.96 21.30
N SER A 19 16.71 -36.07 20.84
CA SER A 19 16.09 -37.10 21.70
C SER A 19 15.07 -36.55 22.71
N GLY A 20 14.29 -35.54 22.31
CA GLY A 20 13.28 -34.89 23.16
C GLY A 20 13.81 -33.76 24.07
N VAL A 21 15.12 -33.51 24.10
CA VAL A 21 15.72 -32.41 24.85
C VAL A 21 16.04 -31.25 23.91
N ALA A 22 15.56 -30.05 24.23
CA ALA A 22 15.88 -28.84 23.48
C ALA A 22 17.23 -28.25 23.91
N SER A 23 17.99 -27.70 22.96
CA SER A 23 19.18 -26.89 23.23
C SER A 23 18.81 -25.56 23.92
N ASN A 24 19.81 -24.75 24.27
CA ASN A 24 19.56 -23.33 24.50
C ASN A 24 19.02 -22.67 23.22
N GLY A 25 18.19 -21.64 23.38
CA GLY A 25 17.74 -20.81 22.28
C GLY A 25 18.82 -19.80 21.89
N VAL A 26 19.01 -19.61 20.59
CA VAL A 26 19.80 -18.50 20.04
C VAL A 26 18.86 -17.59 19.27
N ASN A 27 18.90 -16.28 19.52
CA ASN A 27 18.02 -15.34 18.83
C ASN A 27 18.38 -15.26 17.35
N PHE A 28 17.38 -15.31 16.49
CA PHE A 28 17.48 -15.20 15.04
C PHE A 28 16.48 -14.17 14.54
N THR A 29 16.99 -13.18 13.81
CA THR A 29 16.16 -12.14 13.19
C THR A 29 15.86 -12.52 11.75
N VAL A 30 14.58 -12.58 11.40
CA VAL A 30 14.15 -12.75 10.00
C VAL A 30 14.07 -11.36 9.38
N LEU A 31 14.89 -11.11 8.35
CA LEU A 31 14.81 -9.90 7.56
C LEU A 31 13.73 -10.08 6.48
N LEU A 32 12.65 -9.31 6.57
CA LEU A 32 11.64 -9.25 5.52
C LEU A 32 12.09 -8.25 4.44
N PRO A 33 11.95 -8.60 3.15
CA PRO A 33 12.21 -7.63 2.10
C PRO A 33 11.23 -6.46 2.20
N THR A 34 11.72 -5.24 1.97
CA THR A 34 10.89 -4.03 2.05
C THR A 34 9.79 -4.08 1.00
N PRO A 35 8.51 -3.79 1.37
CA PRO A 35 7.44 -3.68 0.39
C PRO A 35 7.69 -2.50 -0.56
N ILE A 36 7.27 -2.64 -1.81
CA ILE A 36 7.38 -1.58 -2.81
C ILE A 36 6.08 -1.51 -3.62
N ILE A 37 5.57 -0.31 -3.81
CA ILE A 37 4.46 -0.01 -4.71
C ILE A 37 5.06 0.45 -6.04
N SER A 38 4.74 -0.26 -7.11
CA SER A 38 5.11 0.10 -8.47
C SER A 38 4.09 1.07 -9.08
N THR A 39 2.79 0.78 -8.96
CA THR A 39 1.71 1.57 -9.57
C THR A 39 0.40 1.50 -8.78
N LEU A 40 -0.43 2.51 -9.00
CA LEU A 40 -1.83 2.58 -8.55
C LEU A 40 -2.73 2.64 -9.78
N THR A 41 -3.81 1.86 -9.81
CA THR A 41 -4.80 1.91 -10.89
C THR A 41 -6.22 1.85 -10.33
N PRO A 42 -7.03 2.93 -10.47
CA PRO A 42 -6.65 4.24 -11.02
C PRO A 42 -5.69 5.01 -10.10
N THR A 43 -5.07 6.09 -10.58
CA THR A 43 -4.24 7.01 -9.78
C THR A 43 -5.04 8.13 -9.12
N SER A 44 -6.34 8.19 -9.37
CA SER A 44 -7.26 9.19 -8.83
C SER A 44 -8.68 8.66 -8.78
N GLY A 45 -9.50 9.19 -7.88
CA GLY A 45 -10.90 8.83 -7.76
C GLY A 45 -11.55 9.35 -6.48
N PRO A 46 -12.89 9.31 -6.38
CA PRO A 46 -13.56 9.72 -5.15
C PRO A 46 -13.37 8.67 -4.03
N VAL A 47 -13.83 9.00 -2.82
CA VAL A 47 -13.96 8.03 -1.74
C VAL A 47 -14.76 6.81 -2.23
N GLY A 48 -14.34 5.61 -1.85
CA GLY A 48 -14.94 4.34 -2.28
C GLY A 48 -14.40 3.80 -3.61
N THR A 49 -13.56 4.54 -4.34
CA THR A 49 -12.90 4.01 -5.55
C THR A 49 -12.08 2.79 -5.21
N SER A 50 -12.30 1.70 -5.92
CA SER A 50 -11.48 0.49 -5.81
C SER A 50 -10.14 0.72 -6.52
N VAL A 51 -9.04 0.79 -5.77
CA VAL A 51 -7.70 1.01 -6.29
C VAL A 51 -6.92 -0.30 -6.26
N THR A 52 -6.47 -0.74 -7.43
CA THR A 52 -5.49 -1.81 -7.56
C THR A 52 -4.09 -1.25 -7.31
N ILE A 53 -3.41 -1.81 -6.33
CA ILE A 53 -2.06 -1.43 -5.90
C ILE A 53 -1.14 -2.57 -6.30
N THR A 54 -0.31 -2.33 -7.33
CA THR A 54 0.64 -3.33 -7.84
C THR A 54 2.03 -3.05 -7.31
N GLY A 55 2.77 -4.10 -6.94
CA GLY A 55 4.06 -3.97 -6.30
C GLY A 55 4.76 -5.30 -6.04
N ALA A 56 5.59 -5.33 -5.01
CA ALA A 56 6.29 -6.54 -4.57
C ALA A 56 6.45 -6.59 -3.04
N ASN A 57 6.73 -7.78 -2.54
CA ASN A 57 6.96 -8.08 -1.12
C ASN A 57 5.77 -7.75 -0.20
N PHE A 58 4.54 -7.80 -0.72
CA PHE A 58 3.34 -7.59 0.09
C PHE A 58 2.99 -8.80 0.98
N GLY A 59 3.59 -9.97 0.71
CA GLY A 59 3.22 -11.23 1.34
C GLY A 59 2.00 -11.88 0.68
N ALA A 60 1.89 -13.20 0.75
CA ALA A 60 0.82 -13.94 0.07
C ALA A 60 -0.58 -13.65 0.65
N THR A 61 -0.65 -13.21 1.90
CA THR A 61 -1.88 -12.82 2.60
C THR A 61 -1.65 -11.51 3.34
N GLN A 62 -2.74 -10.79 3.64
CA GLN A 62 -2.66 -9.51 4.35
C GLN A 62 -2.06 -9.68 5.75
N GLY A 63 -2.57 -10.62 6.56
CA GLY A 63 -2.14 -10.78 7.95
C GLY A 63 -2.33 -9.48 8.75
N THR A 64 -1.27 -9.01 9.39
CA THR A 64 -1.24 -7.74 10.13
C THR A 64 -0.82 -6.54 9.28
N SER A 65 -0.68 -6.72 7.97
CA SER A 65 -0.27 -5.66 7.04
C SER A 65 -1.40 -4.66 6.81
N THR A 66 -1.03 -3.41 6.57
CA THR A 66 -1.98 -2.29 6.45
C THR A 66 -1.76 -1.50 5.16
N VAL A 67 -2.81 -0.82 4.71
CA VAL A 67 -2.78 0.13 3.59
C VAL A 67 -3.35 1.44 4.08
N THR A 68 -2.68 2.55 3.76
CA THR A 68 -3.15 3.89 4.10
C THR A 68 -3.16 4.79 2.88
N PHE A 69 -4.16 5.67 2.79
CA PHE A 69 -4.25 6.77 1.84
C PHE A 69 -4.02 8.08 2.58
N ASN A 70 -2.85 8.69 2.38
CA ASN A 70 -2.39 9.88 3.09
C ASN A 70 -2.56 9.77 4.63
N GLY A 71 -2.19 8.62 5.19
CA GLY A 71 -2.31 8.32 6.62
C GLY A 71 -3.69 7.80 7.07
N VAL A 72 -4.70 7.78 6.20
CA VAL A 72 -6.02 7.20 6.52
C VAL A 72 -6.05 5.72 6.17
N SER A 73 -6.24 4.87 7.17
CA SER A 73 -6.32 3.41 6.98
C SER A 73 -7.53 2.99 6.16
N THR A 74 -7.36 1.95 5.35
CA THR A 74 -8.43 1.28 4.63
C THR A 74 -8.33 -0.24 4.81
N SER A 75 -9.42 -0.94 4.50
CA SER A 75 -9.49 -2.40 4.50
C SER A 75 -9.40 -2.91 3.06
N PRO A 76 -8.29 -3.54 2.66
CA PRO A 76 -8.17 -4.18 1.35
C PRO A 76 -9.23 -5.26 1.16
N THR A 77 -9.77 -5.37 -0.06
CA THR A 77 -10.73 -6.40 -0.45
C THR A 77 -10.06 -7.64 -1.02
N SER A 78 -8.81 -7.50 -1.50
CA SER A 78 -7.98 -8.62 -1.94
C SER A 78 -6.50 -8.34 -1.65
N TRP A 79 -5.72 -9.41 -1.51
CA TRP A 79 -4.29 -9.33 -1.21
C TRP A 79 -3.53 -10.50 -1.84
N SER A 80 -2.34 -10.22 -2.34
CA SER A 80 -1.36 -11.19 -2.82
C SER A 80 0.04 -10.59 -2.70
N ALA A 81 1.07 -11.39 -2.98
CA ALA A 81 2.46 -10.95 -2.84
C ALA A 81 2.86 -9.76 -3.74
N THR A 82 2.13 -9.52 -4.83
CA THR A 82 2.46 -8.52 -5.85
C THR A 82 1.31 -7.59 -6.21
N SER A 83 0.12 -7.81 -5.67
CA SER A 83 -1.07 -7.00 -5.98
C SER A 83 -2.08 -7.08 -4.83
N LEU A 84 -2.69 -5.95 -4.52
CA LEU A 84 -3.80 -5.86 -3.59
C LEU A 84 -4.82 -4.85 -4.10
N VAL A 85 -6.06 -4.97 -3.68
CA VAL A 85 -7.13 -4.03 -4.03
C VAL A 85 -7.66 -3.42 -2.76
N ALA A 86 -7.73 -2.10 -2.70
CA ALA A 86 -8.24 -1.39 -1.54
C ALA A 86 -9.13 -0.20 -1.97
N PRO A 87 -10.28 0.00 -1.32
CA PRO A 87 -11.11 1.18 -1.56
C PRO A 87 -10.45 2.42 -0.96
N VAL A 88 -10.61 3.57 -1.61
CA VAL A 88 -10.25 4.87 -1.02
C VAL A 88 -11.11 5.11 0.23
N PRO A 89 -10.52 5.27 1.43
CA PRO A 89 -11.29 5.38 2.67
C PRO A 89 -11.98 6.74 2.81
N THR A 90 -13.00 6.80 3.66
CA THR A 90 -13.66 8.06 4.03
C THR A 90 -12.66 8.97 4.74
N GLY A 91 -12.60 10.25 4.33
CA GLY A 91 -11.65 11.22 4.86
C GLY A 91 -10.25 11.17 4.22
N ALA A 92 -10.01 10.30 3.24
CA ALA A 92 -8.79 10.36 2.44
C ALA A 92 -8.67 11.71 1.71
N THR A 93 -7.46 12.25 1.70
CA THR A 93 -7.08 13.44 0.93
C THR A 93 -5.97 13.09 -0.05
N THR A 94 -5.69 13.98 -1.02
CA THR A 94 -4.63 13.78 -2.00
C THR A 94 -3.29 13.62 -1.29
N GLY A 95 -2.58 12.54 -1.58
CA GLY A 95 -1.33 12.24 -0.90
C GLY A 95 -0.86 10.81 -1.13
N PRO A 96 0.20 10.40 -0.44
CA PRO A 96 0.83 9.11 -0.65
C PRO A 96 -0.06 7.95 -0.19
N VAL A 97 -0.15 6.91 -1.01
CA VAL A 97 -0.57 5.57 -0.63
C VAL A 97 0.64 4.81 -0.13
N ILE A 98 0.52 4.17 1.03
CA ILE A 98 1.59 3.41 1.68
C ILE A 98 1.05 2.04 2.08
N VAL A 99 1.80 0.99 1.75
CA VAL A 99 1.58 -0.38 2.22
C VAL A 99 2.61 -0.70 3.29
N THR A 100 2.17 -1.15 4.46
CA THR A 100 3.05 -1.55 5.57
C THR A 100 2.95 -3.06 5.81
N VAL A 101 4.08 -3.76 5.72
CA VAL A 101 4.16 -5.23 5.88
C VAL A 101 5.14 -5.54 7.00
N GLY A 102 4.69 -6.25 8.03
CA GLY A 102 5.54 -6.62 9.17
C GLY A 102 6.20 -5.42 9.87
N GLY A 103 5.56 -4.24 9.83
CA GLY A 103 6.11 -2.99 10.38
C GLY A 103 7.03 -2.21 9.44
N HIS A 104 7.29 -2.71 8.22
CA HIS A 104 8.07 -2.01 7.19
C HIS A 104 7.14 -1.31 6.20
N ALA A 105 7.26 0.02 6.10
CA ALA A 105 6.52 0.82 5.13
C ALA A 105 7.14 0.73 3.73
N SER A 106 6.29 0.78 2.70
CA SER A 106 6.72 0.92 1.31
C SER A 106 7.16 2.34 0.97
N ASN A 107 7.58 2.56 -0.28
CA ASN A 107 7.53 3.90 -0.87
C ASN A 107 6.09 4.44 -0.88
N GLY A 108 5.96 5.76 -0.87
CA GLY A 108 4.69 6.45 -1.07
C GLY A 108 4.45 6.70 -2.56
N VAL A 109 3.25 6.35 -3.06
CA VAL A 109 2.81 6.71 -4.42
C VAL A 109 1.59 7.61 -4.31
N VAL A 110 1.61 8.78 -4.95
CA VAL A 110 0.54 9.77 -4.81
C VAL A 110 -0.75 9.27 -5.46
N PHE A 111 -1.85 9.33 -4.71
CA PHE A 111 -3.21 9.20 -5.20
C PHE A 111 -3.95 10.52 -5.04
N THR A 112 -4.69 10.93 -6.07
CA THR A 112 -5.45 12.19 -6.05
C THR A 112 -6.92 11.93 -5.70
N THR A 113 -7.35 12.46 -4.57
CA THR A 113 -8.75 12.39 -4.13
C THR A 113 -9.48 13.70 -4.44
N GLY A 114 -10.75 13.60 -4.82
CA GLY A 114 -11.65 14.75 -4.98
C GLY A 114 -11.64 15.39 -6.37
N VAL A 115 -12.57 16.34 -6.53
CA VAL A 115 -12.76 17.17 -7.72
C VAL A 115 -11.59 18.14 -7.80
N THR A 116 -10.80 18.09 -8.87
CA THR A 116 -9.64 18.98 -9.05
C THR A 116 -9.71 19.66 -10.40
N ILE A 117 -9.87 20.98 -10.41
CA ILE A 117 -9.76 21.77 -11.64
C ILE A 117 -8.27 21.90 -11.97
N SER A 118 -7.87 21.37 -13.13
CA SER A 118 -6.51 21.49 -13.66
C SER A 118 -6.32 22.74 -14.50
N GLY A 119 -7.40 23.36 -14.99
CA GLY A 119 -7.32 24.61 -15.73
C GLY A 119 -8.66 25.20 -16.12
N VAL A 120 -8.64 26.50 -16.40
CA VAL A 120 -9.75 27.22 -17.04
C VAL A 120 -9.18 27.91 -18.28
N SER A 121 -9.88 27.78 -19.41
CA SER A 121 -9.46 28.34 -20.69
C SER A 121 -10.62 29.01 -21.41
N PRO A 122 -10.47 30.26 -21.89
CA PRO A 122 -9.30 31.13 -21.67
C PRO A 122 -9.20 31.63 -20.22
N SER A 123 -8.01 32.07 -19.78
CA SER A 123 -7.76 32.59 -18.41
C SER A 123 -8.37 33.98 -18.15
N ALA A 124 -8.87 34.64 -19.19
CA ALA A 124 -9.71 35.83 -19.12
C ALA A 124 -10.68 35.85 -20.31
N ALA A 125 -11.92 36.29 -20.10
CA ALA A 125 -12.94 36.38 -21.14
C ALA A 125 -13.91 37.54 -20.87
N ALA A 126 -14.53 38.08 -21.93
CA ALA A 126 -15.58 39.10 -21.79
C ALA A 126 -16.85 38.52 -21.16
N VAL A 127 -17.70 39.39 -20.58
CA VAL A 127 -19.01 38.98 -20.05
C VAL A 127 -19.84 38.31 -21.15
N GLY A 128 -20.31 37.09 -20.89
CA GLY A 128 -21.07 36.28 -21.86
C GLY A 128 -20.24 35.32 -22.71
N ALA A 129 -18.90 35.31 -22.57
CA ALA A 129 -18.04 34.34 -23.25
C ALA A 129 -18.04 32.97 -22.56
N THR A 130 -17.93 31.90 -23.35
CA THR A 130 -17.78 30.53 -22.85
C THR A 130 -16.36 30.30 -22.33
N VAL A 131 -16.25 29.67 -21.16
CA VAL A 131 -14.99 29.18 -20.58
C VAL A 131 -15.05 27.65 -20.49
N THR A 132 -13.96 26.99 -20.89
CA THR A 132 -13.75 25.56 -20.69
C THR A 132 -13.04 25.34 -19.37
N ILE A 133 -13.62 24.51 -18.50
CA ILE A 133 -12.98 24.03 -17.28
C ILE A 133 -12.46 22.63 -17.56
N SER A 134 -11.17 22.41 -17.32
CA SER A 134 -10.53 21.10 -17.42
C SER A 134 -10.12 20.62 -16.03
N GLY A 135 -10.27 19.34 -15.75
CA GLY A 135 -9.88 18.74 -14.48
C GLY A 135 -10.39 17.32 -14.32
N MET A 136 -10.32 16.80 -13.11
CA MET A 136 -10.77 15.44 -12.79
C MET A 136 -12.05 15.47 -11.97
N GLN A 137 -12.95 14.53 -12.27
CA GLN A 137 -14.19 14.25 -11.54
C GLN A 137 -15.25 15.37 -11.56
N PHE A 138 -15.47 16.02 -12.69
CA PHE A 138 -16.61 16.90 -12.94
C PHE A 138 -17.03 16.88 -14.41
#